data_AF-A0A5B9E6S6-F1
#
_entry.id   AF-A0A5B9E6S6-F1
#
_cell.length_a   1.000
_cell.length_b   1.000
_cell.length_c   1.000
_cell.angle_alpha   90.00
_cell.angle_beta   90.00
_cell.angle_gamma   90.00
#
_symmetry.space_group_name_H-M   'P 1'
#
loop_
_entity.id
_entity.type
_entity.pdbx_description
1 polymer ?
#
loop_
_entity_poly.entity_id
_entity_poly.type
_entity_poly.pdbx_seq_one_letter_code
_entity_poly.pdbx_strand_id
1 'polypeptide(L)'
;MKLLLEGLFVPSGNSQRYVLESIATALLVSKPSLGILDRYVRNTYSTTKAIRDVVRHADTLRLNREALATLRQHSKLYDLCSHPTQFASASLMTLVPGNPQTVLGGHFDEGKTFAYEREISSRTSLASVFPNFIYAVGRNYLGLT
;
A
#
# COMPACT_ATOMS: atom_id res chain seq x y z
N MET A 1 9.21 -1.35 -6.93
CA MET A 1 9.19 -1.85 -8.32
C MET A 1 10.23 -2.93 -8.59
N LYS A 2 11.49 -2.81 -8.13
CA LYS A 2 12.54 -3.83 -8.33
C LYS A 2 12.09 -5.27 -8.05
N LEU A 3 11.52 -5.54 -6.88
CA LEU A 3 11.02 -6.87 -6.51
C LEU A 3 9.97 -7.43 -7.49
N LEU A 4 9.09 -6.59 -8.01
CA LEU A 4 8.11 -7.01 -9.02
C LEU A 4 8.80 -7.47 -10.30
N LEU A 5 9.78 -6.70 -10.77
CA LEU A 5 10.54 -6.99 -11.99
C LEU A 5 11.40 -8.25 -11.86
N GLU A 6 11.88 -8.53 -10.64
CA GLU A 6 12.58 -9.77 -10.31
C GLU A 6 11.63 -10.97 -10.18
N GLY A 7 10.32 -10.80 -10.40
CA GLY A 7 9.33 -11.87 -10.25
C GLY A 7 8.98 -12.22 -8.80
N LEU A 8 9.45 -11.43 -7.83
CA LEU A 8 9.19 -11.61 -6.39
C LEU A 8 7.86 -10.95 -6.01
N PHE A 9 6.74 -11.54 -6.46
CA PHE A 9 5.41 -10.95 -6.36
C PHE A 9 4.97 -10.68 -4.91
N VAL A 10 5.06 -11.67 -4.02
CA VAL A 10 4.67 -11.53 -2.61
C VAL A 10 5.53 -10.50 -1.87
N PRO A 11 6.89 -10.56 -1.93
CA PRO A 11 7.72 -9.50 -1.35
C PRO A 11 7.41 -8.11 -1.91
N SER A 12 7.12 -8.02 -3.20
CA SER A 12 6.74 -6.78 -3.86
C SER A 12 5.40 -6.22 -3.34
N GLY A 13 4.39 -7.07 -3.16
CA GLY A 13 3.09 -6.70 -2.58
C GLY A 13 3.20 -6.31 -1.11
N ASN A 14 4.00 -7.04 -0.32
CA ASN A 14 4.27 -6.70 1.08
C ASN A 14 4.93 -5.31 1.20
N SER A 15 5.90 -5.01 0.35
CA SER A 15 6.52 -3.68 0.29
C SER A 15 5.51 -2.59 -0.08
N GLN A 16 4.53 -2.92 -0.93
CA GLN A 16 3.49 -1.97 -1.32
C GLN A 16 2.53 -1.67 -0.17
N ARG A 17 2.20 -2.65 0.69
CA ARG A 17 1.46 -2.39 1.93
C ARG A 17 2.19 -1.36 2.81
N TYR A 18 3.49 -1.54 3.00
CA TYR A 18 4.31 -0.61 3.78
C TYR A 18 4.24 0.82 3.23
N VAL A 19 4.26 0.99 1.89
CA VAL A 19 4.08 2.30 1.25
C VAL A 19 2.73 2.91 1.60
N LEU A 20 1.63 2.15 1.50
CA LEU A 20 0.29 2.67 1.81
C LEU A 20 0.14 3.05 3.29
N GLU A 21 0.68 2.25 4.20
CA GLU A 21 0.69 2.52 5.65
C GLU A 21 1.56 3.75 5.98
N SER A 22 2.65 3.95 5.26
CA SER A 22 3.52 5.13 5.42
C SER A 22 2.81 6.41 4.96
N ILE A 23 2.13 6.39 3.82
CA ILE A 23 1.29 7.50 3.33
C ILE A 23 0.20 7.84 4.36
N ALA A 24 -0.49 6.81 4.86
CA ALA A 24 -1.55 7.02 5.85
C ALA A 24 -1.01 7.58 7.18
N THR A 25 0.14 7.06 7.63
CA THR A 25 0.81 7.55 8.84
C THR A 25 1.23 9.01 8.68
N ALA A 26 1.83 9.37 7.54
CA ALA A 26 2.22 10.74 7.23
C ALA A 26 1.03 11.72 7.29
N LEU A 27 -0.12 11.34 6.73
CA LEU A 27 -1.34 12.14 6.84
C LEU A 27 -1.79 12.34 8.29
N LEU A 28 -1.77 11.28 9.10
CA LEU A 28 -2.20 11.37 10.51
C LEU A 28 -1.24 12.21 11.36
N VAL A 29 0.07 12.04 11.21
CA VAL A 29 1.06 12.81 11.96
C VAL A 29 1.10 14.27 11.52
N SER A 30 0.70 14.57 10.28
CA SER A 30 0.65 15.94 9.75
C SER A 30 -0.38 16.84 10.43
N LYS A 31 -1.32 16.29 11.21
CA LYS A 31 -2.37 17.06 11.89
C LYS A 31 -2.16 17.03 13.42
N PRO A 32 -1.55 18.07 14.02
CA PRO A 32 -1.21 18.08 15.44
C PRO A 32 -2.40 17.79 16.37
N SER A 33 -3.59 18.26 16.02
CA SER A 33 -4.82 18.05 16.82
C SER A 33 -5.24 16.58 16.96
N LEU A 34 -4.66 15.64 16.19
CA LEU A 34 -4.93 14.21 16.34
C LEU A 34 -4.06 13.53 17.41
N GLY A 35 -3.00 14.18 17.89
CA GLY A 35 -2.05 13.61 18.87
C GLY A 35 -1.40 12.30 18.40
N ILE A 36 -1.36 12.05 17.09
CA ILE A 36 -0.75 10.83 16.53
C ILE A 36 0.77 10.97 16.49
N LEU A 37 1.29 12.16 16.20
CA LEU A 37 2.73 12.44 16.18
C LEU A 37 3.40 12.08 17.53
N ASP A 38 2.82 12.52 18.65
CA ASP A 38 3.38 12.21 19.98
C ASP A 38 3.40 10.71 20.26
N ARG A 39 2.33 10.01 19.88
CA ARG A 39 2.25 8.54 20.02
C ARG A 39 3.25 7.84 19.12
N TYR A 40 3.45 8.34 17.90
CA TYR A 40 4.43 7.81 16.96
C TYR A 40 5.87 7.98 17.47
N VAL A 41 6.23 9.18 17.94
CA VAL A 41 7.56 9.46 18.51
C VAL A 41 7.84 8.61 19.75
N ARG A 42 6.82 8.36 20.58
CA ARG A 42 6.93 7.48 21.76
C ARG A 42 6.86 5.98 21.41
N ASN A 43 6.77 5.62 20.13
CA ASN A 43 6.59 4.25 19.66
C ASN A 43 5.37 3.52 20.28
N THR A 44 4.32 4.27 20.61
CA THR A 44 3.05 3.73 21.13
C THR A 44 1.94 3.72 20.07
N TYR A 45 2.17 4.33 18.91
CA TYR A 45 1.29 4.25 17.76
C TYR A 45 1.58 3.02 16.90
N SER A 46 0.53 2.28 16.53
CA SER A 46 0.63 1.11 15.66
C SER A 46 0.38 1.53 14.20
N THR A 47 1.44 1.60 13.40
CA THR A 47 1.39 2.01 11.98
C THR A 47 0.55 1.08 11.11
N THR A 48 0.43 -0.20 11.47
CA THR A 48 -0.47 -1.16 10.79
C THR A 48 -1.95 -0.78 10.91
N LYS A 49 -2.31 0.14 11.81
CA LYS A 49 -3.66 0.68 11.98
C LYS A 49 -3.87 2.02 11.25
N ALA A 50 -2.84 2.58 10.62
CA ALA A 50 -2.87 3.91 10.02
C ALA A 50 -3.96 4.10 8.97
N ILE A 51 -4.17 3.12 8.11
CA ILE A 51 -5.17 3.24 7.03
C ILE A 51 -6.59 3.31 7.60
N ARG A 52 -6.89 2.50 8.63
CA ARG A 52 -8.16 2.57 9.36
C ARG A 52 -8.32 3.94 10.03
N ASP A 53 -7.27 4.44 10.67
CA ASP A 53 -7.33 5.68 11.43
C ASP A 53 -7.44 6.92 10.51
N VAL A 54 -6.78 6.93 9.35
CA VAL A 54 -6.97 7.98 8.32
C VAL A 54 -8.42 8.02 7.85
N VAL A 55 -9.02 6.86 7.58
CA VAL A 55 -10.44 6.78 7.18
C VAL A 55 -11.35 7.33 8.27
N ARG A 56 -11.03 7.06 9.55
CA ARG A 56 -11.78 7.60 10.70
C ARG A 56 -11.67 9.12 10.81
N HIS A 57 -10.51 9.68 10.47
CA HIS A 57 -10.21 11.11 10.56
C HIS A 57 -10.33 11.85 9.22
N ALA A 58 -11.00 11.27 8.23
CA ALA A 58 -11.10 11.80 6.87
C ALA A 58 -11.58 13.26 6.83
N ASP A 59 -12.62 13.59 7.61
CA ASP A 59 -13.19 14.94 7.65
C ASP A 59 -12.23 15.94 8.30
N THR A 60 -11.59 15.54 9.41
CA THR A 60 -10.59 16.37 10.10
C THR A 60 -9.37 16.67 9.21
N LEU A 61 -9.01 15.71 8.35
CA LEU A 61 -7.91 15.81 7.39
C LEU A 61 -8.34 16.39 6.03
N ARG A 62 -9.65 16.67 5.84
CA ARG A 62 -10.24 17.17 4.59
C ARG A 62 -9.85 16.33 3.37
N LEU A 63 -9.95 15.01 3.49
CA LEU A 63 -9.57 14.05 2.46
C LEU A 63 -10.79 13.57 1.67
N ASN A 64 -10.58 13.30 0.38
CA ASN A 64 -11.60 12.71 -0.48
C ASN A 64 -11.91 11.27 -0.02
N ARG A 65 -13.18 10.98 0.29
CA ARG A 65 -13.61 9.68 0.81
C ARG A 65 -13.54 8.55 -0.20
N GLU A 66 -13.72 8.83 -1.48
CA GLU A 66 -13.58 7.83 -2.55
C GLU A 66 -12.11 7.41 -2.70
N ALA A 67 -11.19 8.36 -2.69
CA ALA A 67 -9.76 8.08 -2.71
C ALA A 67 -9.33 7.23 -1.49
N LEU A 68 -9.91 7.50 -0.31
CA LEU A 68 -9.68 6.69 0.89
C LEU A 68 -10.29 5.29 0.80
N ALA A 69 -11.43 5.13 0.13
CA ALA A 69 -12.01 3.82 -0.13
C ALA A 69 -11.10 2.99 -1.05
N THR A 70 -10.57 3.59 -2.11
CA THR A 70 -9.56 2.99 -2.99
C THR A 70 -8.32 2.59 -2.21
N LEU A 71 -7.75 3.50 -1.39
CA LEU A 71 -6.60 3.20 -0.54
C LEU A 71 -6.85 1.99 0.38
N ARG A 72 -8.02 1.95 1.02
CA ARG A 72 -8.43 0.84 1.89
C ARG A 72 -8.58 -0.48 1.14
N GLN A 73 -9.13 -0.45 -0.07
CA GLN A 73 -9.27 -1.64 -0.91
C GLN A 73 -7.90 -2.20 -1.31
N HIS A 74 -6.99 -1.34 -1.77
CA HIS A 74 -5.62 -1.76 -2.13
C HIS A 74 -4.85 -2.28 -0.91
N SER A 75 -5.00 -1.67 0.26
CA SER A 75 -4.39 -2.17 1.49
C SER A 75 -4.83 -3.59 1.83
N LYS A 76 -6.14 -3.88 1.74
CA LYS A 76 -6.66 -5.24 1.95
C LYS A 76 -6.11 -6.25 0.95
N LEU A 77 -5.92 -5.83 -0.31
CA LEU A 77 -5.32 -6.69 -1.33
C LEU A 77 -3.86 -7.03 -0.96
N TYR A 78 -3.06 -6.03 -0.58
CA TYR A 78 -1.66 -6.26 -0.21
C TYR A 78 -1.48 -6.95 1.16
N ASP A 79 -2.50 -6.93 2.03
CA ASP A 79 -2.54 -7.71 3.28
C ASP A 79 -2.40 -9.21 3.00
N LEU A 80 -2.92 -9.70 1.86
CA LEU A 80 -2.76 -11.09 1.41
C LEU A 80 -1.29 -11.47 1.19
N CYS A 81 -0.41 -10.50 0.92
CA CYS A 81 1.03 -10.71 0.73
C CYS A 81 1.84 -10.60 2.02
N SER A 82 1.22 -10.21 3.15
CA SER A 82 1.93 -9.99 4.43
C SER A 82 1.93 -11.21 5.35
N HIS A 83 1.14 -12.23 5.01
CA HIS A 83 0.91 -13.44 5.78
C HIS A 83 1.00 -14.67 4.87
N PRO A 84 1.22 -15.88 5.40
CA PRO A 84 1.22 -17.13 4.61
C PRO A 84 -0.22 -17.51 4.18
N THR A 85 -0.84 -16.65 3.38
CA THR A 85 -2.19 -16.85 2.85
C THR A 85 -2.16 -17.80 1.66
N GLN A 86 -3.33 -18.33 1.28
CA GLN A 86 -3.47 -19.11 0.04
C GLN A 86 -3.00 -18.34 -1.19
N PHE A 87 -3.23 -17.03 -1.24
CA PHE A 87 -2.74 -16.16 -2.30
C PHE A 87 -1.21 -16.13 -2.35
N ALA A 88 -0.57 -15.93 -1.19
CA ALA A 88 0.88 -15.92 -1.10
C ALA A 88 1.49 -17.27 -1.52
N SER A 89 0.90 -18.39 -1.10
CA SER A 89 1.33 -19.72 -1.52
C SER A 89 1.11 -19.97 -3.02
N ALA A 90 -0.06 -19.60 -3.56
CA ALA A 90 -0.38 -19.76 -4.98
C ALA A 90 0.52 -18.90 -5.89
N SER A 91 1.08 -17.81 -5.37
CA SER A 91 2.02 -16.97 -6.13
C SER A 91 3.28 -17.73 -6.58
N LEU A 92 3.65 -18.80 -5.88
CA LEU A 92 4.78 -19.68 -6.19
C LEU A 92 4.47 -20.66 -7.34
N MET A 93 3.22 -20.79 -7.77
CA MET A 93 2.83 -21.71 -8.84
C MET A 93 2.75 -20.97 -10.17
N THR A 94 3.30 -21.52 -11.25
CA THR A 94 3.19 -20.92 -12.58
C THR A 94 1.79 -21.12 -13.15
N LEU A 95 1.31 -20.15 -13.93
CA LEU A 95 0.03 -20.21 -14.64
C LEU A 95 0.19 -20.47 -16.14
N VAL A 96 1.37 -20.93 -16.56
CA VAL A 96 1.66 -21.32 -17.95
C VAL A 96 0.76 -22.51 -18.34
N PRO A 97 -0.03 -22.41 -19.42
CA PRO A 97 -0.92 -23.48 -19.85
C PRO A 97 -0.15 -24.79 -20.13
N GLY A 98 -0.66 -25.91 -19.60
CA GLY A 98 -0.16 -27.25 -19.90
C GLY A 98 1.08 -27.70 -19.14
N ASN A 99 1.72 -26.84 -18.34
CA ASN A 99 2.90 -27.20 -17.53
C ASN A 99 3.04 -26.35 -16.26
N PRO A 100 2.12 -26.48 -15.27
CA PRO A 100 2.23 -25.77 -14.02
C PRO A 100 3.42 -26.29 -13.21
N GLN A 101 4.25 -25.37 -12.70
CA GLN A 101 5.42 -25.67 -11.89
C GLN A 101 5.39 -24.85 -10.60
N THR A 102 5.96 -25.38 -9.54
CA THR A 102 6.26 -24.60 -8.33
C THR A 102 7.65 -24.00 -8.48
N VAL A 103 7.75 -22.69 -8.34
CA VAL A 103 9.00 -21.94 -8.45
C VAL A 103 9.28 -21.23 -7.13
N LEU A 104 10.51 -21.38 -6.65
CA LEU A 104 11.01 -20.69 -5.46
C LEU A 104 11.94 -19.56 -5.90
N GLY A 105 11.72 -18.37 -5.35
CA GLY A 105 12.50 -17.18 -5.70
C GLY A 105 11.88 -16.37 -6.84
N GLY A 106 12.72 -15.57 -7.50
CA GLY A 106 12.30 -14.66 -8.55
C GLY A 106 12.11 -15.39 -9.88
N HIS A 107 10.91 -15.30 -10.46
CA HIS A 107 10.60 -15.93 -11.75
C HIS A 107 9.54 -15.13 -12.50
N PHE A 108 9.77 -14.95 -13.80
CA PHE A 108 8.78 -14.39 -14.70
C PHE A 108 7.85 -15.50 -15.20
N ASP A 109 6.55 -15.30 -15.01
CA ASP A 109 5.50 -16.22 -15.43
C ASP A 109 4.59 -15.54 -16.44
N GLU A 110 4.69 -15.93 -17.71
CA GLU A 110 3.88 -15.37 -18.80
C GLU A 110 2.37 -15.51 -18.54
N GLY A 111 1.95 -16.57 -17.84
CA GLY A 111 0.55 -16.78 -17.43
C GLY A 111 0.05 -15.73 -16.43
N LYS A 112 0.94 -14.92 -15.85
CA LYS A 112 0.64 -13.82 -14.92
C LYS A 112 0.82 -12.43 -15.53
N THR A 113 1.00 -12.31 -16.86
CA THR A 113 1.21 -11.00 -17.53
C THR A 113 0.14 -9.98 -17.15
N PHE A 114 -1.13 -10.37 -17.13
CA PHE A 114 -2.23 -9.50 -16.70
C PHE A 114 -2.06 -8.96 -15.26
N ALA A 115 -1.50 -9.76 -14.35
CA ALA A 115 -1.27 -9.36 -12.96
C ALA A 115 -0.10 -8.37 -12.87
N TYR A 116 0.96 -8.59 -13.65
CA TYR A 116 2.08 -7.64 -13.73
C TYR A 116 1.63 -6.29 -14.28
N GLU A 117 0.85 -6.28 -15.36
CA GLU A 117 0.31 -5.05 -15.97
C GLU A 117 -0.55 -4.27 -14.97
N ARG A 118 -1.46 -4.96 -14.27
CA ARG A 118 -2.29 -4.34 -13.23
C ARG A 118 -1.47 -3.76 -12.09
N GLU A 119 -0.45 -4.47 -11.64
CA GLU A 119 0.42 -4.01 -10.55
C GLU A 119 1.27 -2.80 -10.97
N ILE A 120 1.83 -2.82 -12.18
CA ILE A 120 2.57 -1.70 -12.74
C ILE A 120 1.65 -0.47 -12.87
N SER A 121 0.47 -0.65 -13.47
CA SER A 121 -0.53 0.42 -13.62
C SER A 121 -0.99 0.98 -12.27
N SER A 122 -1.21 0.12 -11.28
CA SER A 122 -1.57 0.56 -9.92
C SER A 122 -0.45 1.40 -9.28
N ARG A 123 0.81 1.01 -9.45
CA ARG A 123 1.96 1.73 -8.87
C ARG A 123 2.21 3.06 -9.56
N THR A 124 2.12 3.13 -10.89
CA THR A 124 2.26 4.39 -11.63
C THR A 124 1.10 5.35 -11.33
N SER A 125 -0.12 4.84 -11.22
CA SER A 125 -1.30 5.61 -10.82
C SER A 125 -1.19 6.13 -9.38
N LEU A 126 -0.62 5.35 -8.46
CA LEU A 126 -0.33 5.83 -7.11
C LEU A 126 0.77 6.90 -7.11
N ALA A 127 1.83 6.71 -7.90
CA ALA A 127 2.93 7.67 -7.98
C ALA A 127 2.46 9.02 -8.54
N SER A 128 1.52 9.03 -9.49
CA SER A 128 1.00 10.29 -10.07
C SER A 128 0.24 11.17 -9.06
N VAL A 129 -0.26 10.59 -7.96
CA VAL A 129 -0.96 11.34 -6.90
C VAL A 129 -0.04 11.75 -5.74
N PHE A 130 1.25 11.40 -5.77
CA PHE A 130 2.21 11.77 -4.72
C PHE A 130 2.32 13.29 -4.49
N PRO A 131 2.38 14.15 -5.53
CA PRO A 131 2.40 15.60 -5.32
C PRO A 131 1.21 16.10 -4.51
N ASN A 132 0.00 15.59 -4.80
CA ASN A 132 -1.21 15.95 -4.07
C ASN A 132 -1.18 15.51 -2.61
N PHE A 133 -0.67 14.30 -2.35
CA PHE A 133 -0.49 13.81 -0.98
C PHE A 133 0.54 14.63 -0.20
N ILE A 134 1.69 14.97 -0.79
CA ILE A 134 2.73 15.79 -0.17
C ILE A 134 2.18 17.19 0.16
N TYR A 135 1.43 17.78 -0.78
CA TYR A 135 0.75 19.06 -0.55
C TYR A 135 -0.25 18.96 0.61
N ALA A 136 -1.04 17.89 0.68
CA ALA A 136 -1.99 17.68 1.79
C ALA A 136 -1.29 17.58 3.15
N VAL A 137 -0.15 16.88 3.24
CA VAL A 137 0.67 16.81 4.46
C VAL A 137 1.18 18.20 4.86
N GLY A 138 1.73 18.97 3.93
CA GLY A 138 2.20 20.33 4.18
C GLY A 138 1.08 21.26 4.65
N ARG A 139 -0.07 21.22 3.97
CA ARG A 139 -1.28 22.01 4.32
C ARG A 139 -1.77 21.69 5.74
N ASN A 140 -1.84 20.41 6.10
CA ASN A 140 -2.30 19.98 7.41
C ASN A 140 -1.38 20.47 8.53
N TYR A 141 -0.06 20.42 8.31
CA TYR A 141 0.95 20.85 9.28
C TYR A 141 0.93 22.36 9.49
N LEU A 142 0.82 23.12 8.40
CA LEU A 142 0.78 24.59 8.44
C LEU A 142 -0.57 25.15 8.88
N GLY A 143 -1.59 24.31 9.07
CA GLY A 143 -2.94 24.75 9.46
C GLY A 143 -3.66 25.57 8.38
N LEU A 144 -3.20 25.51 7.13
CA LEU A 144 -3.78 26.25 6.02
C LEU A 144 -5.15 25.64 5.67
N THR A 145 -6.19 26.49 5.64
CA THR A 145 -7.57 26.08 5.33
C THR A 145 -7.76 25.78 3.85
#